data_AF-A0A086T845-F1
#
_entry.id   AF-A0A086T845-F1
#
_cell.length_a   1.000
_cell.length_b   1.000
_cell.length_c   1.000
_cell.angle_alpha   90.00
_cell.angle_beta   90.00
_cell.angle_gamma   90.00
#
_symmetry.space_group_name_H-M   'P 1'
#
loop_
_entity.id
_entity.type
_entity.pdbx_description
1 polymer ?
#
loop_
_entity_poly.entity_id
_entity_poly.type
_entity_poly.pdbx_seq_one_letter_code
_entity_poly.pdbx_strand_id
1 'polypeptide(L)'
;MKTERQICVALYKRIPYSFGRNRQIFGYEAYHWGILIVSNEGKDLTCESYDVSDVSELNKTTWRMDNPDMNWFFRAKKPVNPEKSSKFLGHVVIGVDTSGMDFKSFFEQVPTPVKDSHPQQSCVTWVENAIQALQKQGLVRAFDIREFKDHALSYADGRLGERESRKYVHYSELQESS
;
A
#
# COMPACT_ATOMS: atom_id res chain seq x y z
N MET A 1 -7.73 -23.95 14.53
CA MET A 1 -6.46 -23.19 14.48
C MET A 1 -6.82 -21.76 14.15
N LYS A 2 -6.22 -20.76 14.82
CA LYS A 2 -6.42 -19.36 14.44
C LYS A 2 -5.65 -19.13 13.15
N THR A 3 -6.32 -18.56 12.16
CA THR A 3 -5.73 -18.26 10.86
C THR A 3 -4.75 -17.11 11.02
N GLU A 4 -3.50 -17.35 10.63
CA GLU A 4 -2.48 -16.33 10.59
C GLU A 4 -2.65 -15.48 9.33
N ARG A 5 -2.76 -14.17 9.50
CA ARG A 5 -2.86 -13.20 8.40
C ARG A 5 -1.67 -12.27 8.41
N GLN A 6 -0.93 -12.21 7.31
CA GLN A 6 0.20 -11.29 7.18
C GLN A 6 -0.31 -9.89 6.89
N ILE A 7 0.28 -8.91 7.57
CA ILE A 7 0.01 -7.48 7.38
C ILE A 7 1.15 -6.92 6.55
N CYS A 8 0.83 -6.41 5.37
CA CYS A 8 1.82 -6.03 4.37
C CYS A 8 1.59 -4.61 3.85
N VAL A 9 2.66 -3.91 3.49
CA VAL A 9 2.59 -2.71 2.66
C VAL A 9 2.72 -3.12 1.20
N ALA A 10 1.71 -2.87 0.39
CA ALA A 10 1.71 -3.18 -1.03
C ALA A 10 2.15 -1.97 -1.87
N LEU A 11 2.96 -2.24 -2.89
CA LEU A 11 3.55 -1.22 -3.77
C LEU A 11 3.11 -1.47 -5.21
N TYR A 12 2.65 -0.40 -5.85
CA TYR A 12 2.20 -0.42 -7.24
C TYR A 12 2.86 0.71 -8.02
N LYS A 13 3.30 0.43 -9.26
CA LYS A 13 3.76 1.49 -10.17
C LYS A 13 2.60 2.40 -10.56
N ARG A 14 2.87 3.70 -10.59
CA ARG A 14 2.01 4.73 -11.15
C ARG A 14 2.61 5.20 -12.47
N ILE A 15 1.86 5.06 -13.56
CA ILE A 15 2.29 5.52 -14.87
C ILE A 15 1.79 6.96 -15.05
N PRO A 16 2.64 7.93 -15.46
CA PRO A 16 4.07 7.80 -15.81
C PRO A 16 5.03 8.11 -14.65
N TYR A 17 4.55 8.27 -13.43
CA TYR A 17 5.32 8.80 -12.30
C TYR A 17 6.47 7.90 -11.82
N SER A 18 6.35 6.58 -11.92
CA SER A 18 7.39 5.65 -11.44
C SER A 18 8.63 5.59 -12.34
N PHE A 19 8.72 6.36 -13.42
CA PHE A 19 9.78 6.20 -14.42
C PHE A 19 10.62 7.47 -14.62
N GLY A 20 11.92 7.26 -14.88
CA GLY A 20 12.86 8.30 -15.30
C GLY A 20 12.90 9.50 -14.35
N ARG A 21 12.86 10.71 -14.92
CA ARG A 21 12.90 11.96 -14.15
C ARG A 21 11.71 12.13 -13.21
N ASN A 22 10.54 11.59 -13.56
CA ASN A 22 9.36 11.68 -12.70
C ASN A 22 9.60 10.95 -11.38
N ARG A 23 10.23 9.77 -11.41
CA ARG A 23 10.54 9.02 -10.20
C ARG A 23 11.39 9.84 -9.21
N GLN A 24 12.36 10.60 -9.72
CA GLN A 24 13.21 11.46 -8.91
C GLN A 24 12.44 12.65 -8.32
N ILE A 25 11.53 13.26 -9.09
CA ILE A 25 10.72 14.41 -8.65
C ILE A 25 9.68 14.00 -7.62
N PHE A 26 8.98 12.89 -7.86
CA PHE A 26 7.85 12.46 -7.05
C PHE A 26 8.24 11.59 -5.85
N GLY A 27 9.52 11.24 -5.66
CA GLY A 27 9.94 10.55 -4.44
C GLY A 27 9.11 9.30 -4.13
N TYR A 28 8.59 9.23 -2.89
CA TYR A 28 7.74 8.12 -2.44
C TYR A 28 6.40 8.05 -3.20
N GLU A 29 5.87 9.21 -3.60
CA GLU A 29 4.61 9.42 -4.30
C GLU A 29 4.66 8.97 -5.78
N ALA A 30 5.87 8.66 -6.28
CA ALA A 30 6.05 8.04 -7.59
C ALA A 30 5.39 6.64 -7.67
N TYR A 31 5.06 6.04 -6.53
CA TYR A 31 4.36 4.77 -6.40
C TYR A 31 3.02 4.94 -5.69
N HIS A 32 2.10 4.00 -5.89
CA HIS A 32 0.90 3.89 -5.07
C HIS A 32 1.18 2.88 -3.97
N TRP A 33 0.85 3.28 -2.74
CA TRP A 33 1.06 2.51 -1.54
C TRP A 33 -0.30 2.16 -0.95
N GLY A 34 -0.43 0.96 -0.40
CA GLY A 34 -1.61 0.53 0.33
C GLY A 34 -1.24 -0.54 1.35
N ILE A 35 -2.22 -0.97 2.13
CA ILE A 35 -2.10 -2.12 3.03
C ILE A 35 -2.77 -3.33 2.39
N LEU A 36 -2.09 -4.46 2.46
CA LEU A 36 -2.57 -5.76 2.01
C LEU A 36 -2.59 -6.71 3.21
N ILE A 37 -3.72 -7.34 3.46
CA ILE A 37 -3.85 -8.43 4.43
C ILE A 37 -3.86 -9.73 3.64
N VAL A 38 -2.85 -10.56 3.84
CA VAL A 38 -2.69 -11.83 3.13
C VAL A 38 -3.05 -12.97 4.06
N SER A 39 -4.12 -13.70 3.73
CA SER A 39 -4.51 -14.91 4.43
C SER A 39 -3.87 -16.12 3.74
N ASN A 40 -3.19 -16.98 4.49
CA ASN A 40 -2.60 -18.22 3.97
C ASN A 40 -3.65 -19.36 3.84
N GLU A 41 -4.93 -19.02 3.70
CA GLU A 41 -6.01 -20.00 3.57
C GLU A 41 -6.22 -20.37 2.09
N GLY A 42 -5.78 -21.57 1.71
CA GLY A 42 -6.06 -22.17 0.39
C GLY A 42 -4.92 -22.04 -0.62
N LYS A 43 -5.18 -22.49 -1.86
CA LYS A 43 -4.20 -22.51 -2.95
C LYS A 43 -4.03 -21.16 -3.67
N ASP A 44 -5.02 -20.28 -3.55
CA ASP A 44 -5.03 -18.97 -4.23
C ASP A 44 -4.82 -17.85 -3.21
N LEU A 45 -3.89 -16.93 -3.51
CA LEU A 45 -3.60 -15.76 -2.69
C LEU A 45 -4.85 -14.87 -2.62
N THR A 46 -5.61 -15.01 -1.53
CA THR A 46 -6.82 -14.23 -1.27
C THR A 46 -6.48 -13.14 -0.28
N CYS A 47 -6.51 -11.90 -0.75
CA CYS A 47 -6.14 -10.76 0.06
C CYS A 47 -7.29 -9.78 0.28
N GLU A 48 -7.15 -9.00 1.35
CA GLU A 48 -7.92 -7.77 1.56
C GLU A 48 -6.99 -6.59 1.27
N SER A 49 -7.39 -5.69 0.38
CA SER A 49 -6.60 -4.51 0.00
C SER A 49 -7.29 -3.25 0.51
N TYR A 50 -6.48 -2.39 1.13
CA TYR A 50 -6.88 -1.14 1.74
C TYR A 50 -5.97 -0.03 1.25
N ASP A 51 -6.55 1.03 0.69
CA ASP A 51 -5.78 2.17 0.21
C ASP A 51 -6.62 3.45 0.28
N VAL A 52 -5.97 4.58 0.00
CA VAL A 52 -6.66 5.84 -0.29
C VAL A 52 -6.30 6.32 -1.69
N SER A 53 -7.28 6.93 -2.33
CA SER A 53 -7.16 7.39 -3.71
C SER A 53 -7.91 8.71 -3.87
N ASP A 54 -7.37 9.58 -4.70
CA ASP A 54 -8.00 10.80 -5.21
C ASP A 54 -8.33 10.69 -6.70
N VAL A 55 -8.17 9.47 -7.27
CA VAL A 55 -8.38 9.22 -8.71
C VAL A 55 -9.73 9.79 -9.16
N SER A 56 -9.68 10.43 -10.32
CA SER A 56 -10.79 11.03 -11.01
C SER A 56 -10.78 10.48 -12.43
N GLU A 57 -11.78 9.70 -12.79
CA GLU A 57 -11.91 9.05 -14.07
C GLU A 57 -13.17 9.53 -14.80
N LEU A 58 -13.08 9.59 -16.13
CA LEU A 58 -14.24 9.90 -16.95
C LEU A 58 -15.21 8.71 -16.93
N ASN A 59 -16.39 8.90 -16.35
CA ASN A 59 -17.46 7.93 -16.43
C ASN A 59 -17.96 7.87 -17.88
N LYS A 60 -17.75 6.74 -18.55
CA LYS A 60 -18.06 6.55 -19.98
C LYS A 60 -19.57 6.58 -20.30
N THR A 61 -20.42 6.41 -19.29
CA THR A 61 -21.88 6.44 -19.46
C THR A 61 -22.40 7.87 -19.32
N THR A 62 -21.96 8.58 -18.27
CA THR A 62 -22.45 9.93 -17.96
C THR A 62 -21.62 11.04 -18.60
N TRP A 63 -20.43 10.71 -19.13
CA TRP A 63 -19.43 11.64 -19.66
C TRP A 63 -19.03 12.73 -18.65
N ARG A 64 -19.09 12.40 -17.36
CA ARG A 64 -18.68 13.26 -16.24
C ARG A 64 -17.54 12.61 -15.46
N MET A 65 -16.71 13.42 -14.84
CA MET A 65 -15.74 12.93 -13.87
C MET A 65 -16.49 12.37 -12.66
N ASP A 66 -16.07 11.21 -12.15
CA ASP A 66 -16.65 10.59 -10.96
C ASP A 66 -16.21 11.27 -9.65
N ASN A 67 -14.99 11.82 -9.62
CA ASN A 67 -14.42 12.57 -8.51
C ASN A 67 -13.80 13.88 -9.01
N PRO A 68 -14.60 14.83 -9.55
CA PRO A 68 -14.08 16.04 -10.20
C PRO A 68 -13.20 16.88 -9.28
N ASP A 69 -13.50 16.86 -7.99
CA ASP A 69 -12.78 17.63 -6.98
C ASP A 69 -11.51 16.92 -6.48
N MET A 70 -11.23 15.70 -6.96
CA MET A 70 -10.08 14.89 -6.53
C MET A 70 -10.00 14.78 -5.00
N ASN A 71 -11.14 14.57 -4.36
CA ASN A 71 -11.17 14.36 -2.91
C ASN A 71 -10.58 12.99 -2.60
N TRP A 72 -9.80 12.90 -1.53
CA TRP A 72 -9.28 11.62 -1.06
C TRP A 72 -10.40 10.78 -0.47
N PHE A 73 -10.48 9.52 -0.89
CA PHE A 73 -11.42 8.55 -0.36
C PHE A 73 -10.73 7.23 -0.04
N PHE A 74 -11.21 6.58 1.02
CA PHE A 74 -10.77 5.25 1.43
C PHE A 74 -11.39 4.17 0.53
N ARG A 75 -10.60 3.15 0.19
CA ARG A 75 -11.03 1.98 -0.58
C ARG A 75 -10.68 0.71 0.17
N ALA A 76 -11.69 -0.14 0.37
CA ALA A 76 -11.54 -1.52 0.82
C ALA A 76 -11.98 -2.47 -0.29
N LYS A 77 -11.13 -3.42 -0.68
CA LYS A 77 -11.43 -4.42 -1.72
C LYS A 77 -11.15 -5.82 -1.19
N LYS A 78 -12.16 -6.69 -1.22
CA LYS A 78 -12.04 -8.11 -0.80
C LYS A 78 -13.06 -8.99 -1.55
N PRO A 79 -12.67 -10.18 -2.05
CA PRO A 79 -11.29 -10.67 -2.19
C PRO A 79 -10.55 -9.98 -3.34
N VAL A 80 -9.23 -9.84 -3.23
CA VAL A 80 -8.36 -9.42 -4.35
C VAL A 80 -7.18 -10.36 -4.52
N ASN A 81 -6.76 -10.54 -5.77
CA ASN A 81 -5.45 -11.07 -6.11
C ASN A 81 -4.63 -9.92 -6.74
N PRO A 82 -3.64 -9.37 -6.01
CA PRO A 82 -2.86 -8.22 -6.49
C PRO A 82 -2.00 -8.56 -7.71
N GLU A 83 -1.62 -9.82 -7.91
CA GLU A 83 -0.79 -10.24 -9.04
C GLU A 83 -1.50 -10.14 -10.39
N LYS A 84 -2.85 -10.09 -10.39
CA LYS A 84 -3.64 -9.81 -11.60
C LYS A 84 -3.48 -8.36 -12.09
N SER A 85 -2.99 -7.46 -11.24
CA SER A 85 -2.70 -6.08 -11.62
C SER A 85 -1.32 -5.99 -12.26
N SER A 86 -1.25 -5.53 -13.51
CA SER A 86 0.03 -5.24 -14.19
C SER A 86 0.81 -4.09 -13.52
N LYS A 87 0.18 -3.36 -12.60
CA LYS A 87 0.79 -2.30 -11.79
C LYS A 87 1.43 -2.82 -10.51
N PHE A 88 1.11 -4.03 -10.04
CA PHE A 88 1.63 -4.56 -8.78
C PHE A 88 3.11 -4.92 -8.88
N LEU A 89 3.92 -4.39 -7.97
CA LEU A 89 5.37 -4.63 -7.91
C LEU A 89 5.73 -5.69 -6.87
N GLY A 90 5.02 -5.65 -5.74
CA GLY A 90 5.18 -6.58 -4.63
C GLY A 90 4.66 -5.99 -3.33
N HIS A 91 4.94 -6.67 -2.22
CA HIS A 91 4.55 -6.23 -0.89
C HIS A 91 5.61 -6.54 0.17
N VAL A 92 5.71 -5.68 1.18
CA VAL A 92 6.62 -5.82 2.31
C VAL A 92 5.84 -6.29 3.53
N VAL A 93 6.18 -7.44 4.10
CA VAL A 93 5.52 -7.97 5.30
C VAL A 93 6.05 -7.22 6.53
N ILE A 94 5.15 -6.57 7.28
CA ILE A 94 5.49 -5.73 8.45
C ILE A 94 4.94 -6.27 9.77
N GLY A 95 4.00 -7.20 9.73
CA GLY A 95 3.39 -7.77 10.92
C GLY A 95 2.49 -8.95 10.61
N VAL A 96 1.88 -9.48 11.67
CA VAL A 96 1.03 -10.67 11.62
C VAL A 96 -0.14 -10.47 12.57
N ASP A 97 -1.34 -10.82 12.11
CA ASP A 97 -2.52 -10.92 12.94
C ASP A 97 -2.94 -12.38 13.15
N THR A 98 -3.15 -12.72 14.42
CA THR A 98 -3.73 -13.99 14.88
C THR A 98 -5.03 -13.78 15.65
N SER A 99 -5.47 -12.54 15.82
CA SER A 99 -6.64 -12.17 16.61
C SER A 99 -7.95 -12.19 15.83
N GLY A 100 -7.89 -12.11 14.50
CA GLY A 100 -9.10 -12.02 13.66
C GLY A 100 -9.67 -10.60 13.60
N MET A 101 -8.83 -9.57 13.74
CA MET A 101 -9.23 -8.16 13.66
C MET A 101 -10.04 -7.82 12.38
N ASP A 102 -11.07 -6.98 12.53
CA ASP A 102 -11.75 -6.36 11.39
C ASP A 102 -10.90 -5.19 10.85
N PHE A 103 -10.06 -5.49 9.86
CA PHE A 103 -9.18 -4.51 9.25
C PHE A 103 -9.94 -3.41 8.48
N LYS A 104 -11.14 -3.67 7.97
CA LYS A 104 -11.92 -2.63 7.27
C LYS A 104 -12.32 -1.54 8.26
N SER A 105 -13.00 -1.91 9.34
CA SER A 105 -13.41 -0.95 10.36
C SER A 105 -12.23 -0.30 11.08
N PHE A 106 -11.10 -1.00 11.17
CA PHE A 106 -9.86 -0.42 11.69
C PHE A 106 -9.29 0.67 10.75
N PHE A 107 -9.11 0.37 9.46
CA PHE A 107 -8.50 1.29 8.51
C PHE A 107 -9.43 2.44 8.09
N GLU A 108 -10.75 2.28 8.21
CA GLU A 108 -11.73 3.38 8.04
C GLU A 108 -11.54 4.50 9.07
N GLN A 109 -10.93 4.21 10.23
CA GLN A 109 -10.63 5.21 11.25
C GLN A 109 -9.30 5.94 11.00
N VAL A 110 -8.48 5.49 10.07
CA VAL A 110 -7.24 6.17 9.70
C VAL A 110 -7.59 7.40 8.85
N PRO A 111 -7.22 8.63 9.26
CA PRO A 111 -7.57 9.84 8.53
C PRO A 111 -7.08 9.80 7.09
N THR A 112 -7.97 10.11 6.14
CA THR A 112 -7.59 10.29 4.75
C THR A 112 -6.70 11.53 4.59
N PRO A 113 -5.86 11.57 3.54
CA PRO A 113 -5.02 12.73 3.27
C PRO A 113 -5.85 14.01 3.08
N VAL A 114 -5.34 15.12 3.60
CA VAL A 114 -5.94 16.45 3.42
C VAL A 114 -5.40 17.05 2.11
N LYS A 115 -6.30 17.33 1.18
CA LYS A 115 -5.98 17.98 -0.10
C LYS A 115 -5.39 19.38 0.14
N ASP A 116 -4.42 19.78 -0.69
CA ASP A 116 -3.79 21.12 -0.68
C ASP A 116 -3.16 21.52 0.67
N SER A 117 -2.79 20.53 1.49
CA SER A 117 -2.10 20.75 2.77
C SER A 117 -0.60 21.02 2.59
N HIS A 118 0.02 21.63 3.61
CA HIS A 118 1.46 21.82 3.69
C HIS A 118 2.00 21.24 5.02
N PRO A 119 2.86 20.20 5.01
CA PRO A 119 3.36 19.49 3.83
C PRO A 119 2.25 18.74 3.07
N GLN A 120 2.48 18.47 1.78
CA GLN A 120 1.53 17.75 0.93
C GLN A 120 1.30 16.34 1.47
N GLN A 121 0.04 15.90 1.52
CA GLN A 121 -0.33 14.55 1.94
C GLN A 121 -0.75 13.68 0.76
N SER A 122 -0.52 12.37 0.88
CA SER A 122 -0.76 11.40 -0.18
C SER A 122 -1.15 10.02 0.36
N CYS A 123 -1.31 9.02 -0.51
CA CYS A 123 -1.45 7.63 -0.06
C CYS A 123 -0.27 7.14 0.80
N VAL A 124 0.92 7.74 0.63
CA VAL A 124 2.09 7.44 1.46
C VAL A 124 1.81 7.90 2.89
N THR A 125 1.34 9.14 3.07
CA THR A 125 0.94 9.66 4.39
C THR A 125 -0.11 8.79 5.06
N TRP A 126 -1.10 8.31 4.29
CA TRP A 126 -2.10 7.40 4.84
C TRP A 126 -1.50 6.06 5.28
N VAL A 127 -0.58 5.48 4.50
CA VAL A 127 0.13 4.24 4.89
C VAL A 127 1.01 4.47 6.12
N GLU A 128 1.69 5.60 6.24
CA GLU A 128 2.43 5.96 7.46
C GLU A 128 1.50 5.98 8.69
N ASN A 129 0.35 6.66 8.58
CA ASN A 129 -0.65 6.72 9.65
C ASN A 129 -1.22 5.33 9.98
N ALA A 130 -1.44 4.49 8.97
CA ALA A 130 -1.91 3.12 9.14
C ALA A 130 -0.88 2.25 9.88
N ILE A 131 0.41 2.34 9.53
CA ILE A 131 1.50 1.65 10.23
C ILE A 131 1.56 2.09 11.68
N GLN A 132 1.50 3.40 11.96
CA GLN A 132 1.49 3.92 13.33
C GLN A 132 0.29 3.40 14.13
N ALA A 133 -0.89 3.34 13.52
CA ALA A 133 -2.08 2.80 14.17
C ALA A 133 -1.91 1.30 14.49
N LEU A 134 -1.36 0.52 13.56
CA LEU A 134 -1.06 -0.91 13.76
C LEU A 134 -0.02 -1.13 14.86
N GLN A 135 1.01 -0.27 14.92
CA GLN A 135 2.01 -0.29 15.99
C GLN A 135 1.38 -0.02 17.36
N LYS A 136 0.46 0.96 17.45
CA LYS A 136 -0.29 1.26 18.69
C LYS A 136 -1.18 0.09 19.15
N GLN A 137 -1.68 -0.73 18.23
CA GLN A 137 -2.45 -1.95 18.54
C GLN A 137 -1.56 -3.18 18.84
N GLY A 138 -0.24 -3.05 18.73
CA GLY A 138 0.69 -4.17 18.93
C GLY A 138 0.67 -5.22 17.82
N LEU A 139 0.05 -4.93 16.67
CA LEU A 139 0.00 -5.84 15.51
C LEU A 139 1.27 -5.76 14.64
N VAL A 140 1.96 -4.64 14.71
CA VAL A 140 3.21 -4.38 14.01
C VAL A 140 4.24 -3.93 15.03
N ARG A 141 5.45 -4.50 15.00
CA ARG A 141 6.53 -4.06 15.89
C ARG A 141 6.89 -2.61 15.63
N ALA A 142 7.36 -1.90 16.66
CA ALA A 142 7.88 -0.55 16.47
C ALA A 142 9.15 -0.58 15.59
N PHE A 143 9.20 0.30 14.60
CA PHE A 143 10.36 0.57 13.74
C PHE A 143 10.28 2.01 13.20
N ASP A 144 11.41 2.54 12.72
CA ASP A 144 11.46 3.86 12.09
C ASP A 144 10.75 3.83 10.73
N ILE A 145 9.64 4.59 10.62
CA ILE A 145 8.81 4.64 9.42
C ILE A 145 9.52 5.38 8.27
N ARG A 146 10.43 6.32 8.57
CA ARG A 146 11.20 7.02 7.55
C ARG A 146 12.20 6.07 6.89
N GLU A 147 12.93 5.31 7.70
CA GLU A 147 13.84 4.28 7.22
C GLU A 147 13.09 3.19 6.43
N PHE A 148 11.93 2.75 6.95
CA PHE A 148 11.06 1.83 6.24
C PHE A 148 10.67 2.33 4.85
N LYS A 149 10.35 3.61 4.72
CA LYS A 149 9.97 4.20 3.44
C LYS A 149 11.12 4.17 2.44
N ASP A 150 12.34 4.45 2.87
CA ASP A 150 13.53 4.41 2.01
C ASP A 150 13.79 2.98 1.52
N HIS A 151 13.69 1.99 2.41
CA HIS A 151 13.79 0.58 2.06
C HIS A 151 12.69 0.11 1.10
N ALA A 152 11.43 0.47 1.38
CA ALA A 152 10.29 0.13 0.54
C ALA A 152 10.38 0.78 -0.85
N LEU A 153 10.93 2.00 -0.91
CA LEU A 153 11.16 2.71 -2.15
C LEU A 153 12.26 2.07 -2.99
N SER A 154 13.38 1.69 -2.37
CA SER A 154 14.47 0.94 -3.01
C SER A 154 13.97 -0.41 -3.54
N TYR A 155 13.17 -1.13 -2.73
CA TYR A 155 12.50 -2.35 -3.15
C TYR A 155 11.61 -2.10 -4.38
N ALA A 156 10.76 -1.06 -4.39
CA ALA A 156 9.92 -0.75 -5.55
C ALA A 156 10.74 -0.45 -6.82
N ASP A 157 11.83 0.31 -6.68
CA ASP A 157 12.73 0.66 -7.79
C ASP A 157 13.39 -0.57 -8.40
N GLY A 158 13.90 -1.50 -7.57
CA GLY A 158 14.49 -2.77 -8.04
C GLY A 158 13.51 -3.64 -8.82
N ARG A 159 12.21 -3.53 -8.53
CA ARG A 159 11.15 -4.29 -9.20
C ARG A 159 10.75 -3.71 -10.57
N LEU A 160 11.17 -2.50 -10.91
CA LEU A 160 10.92 -1.89 -12.23
C LEU A 160 11.89 -2.44 -13.28
N GLY A 161 11.68 -3.68 -13.71
CA GLY A 161 12.48 -4.31 -14.77
C GLY A 161 12.65 -5.81 -14.62
N GLU A 162 12.42 -6.33 -13.42
CA GLU A 162 12.49 -7.76 -13.12
C GLU A 162 11.23 -8.50 -13.60
N ARG A 163 11.42 -9.58 -14.38
CA ARG A 163 10.31 -10.38 -14.90
C ARG A 163 9.80 -11.42 -13.91
N GLU A 164 10.65 -12.04 -13.10
CA GLU A 164 10.24 -13.11 -12.18
C GLU A 164 11.14 -13.16 -10.95
N SER A 165 10.61 -12.69 -9.83
CA SER A 165 11.11 -13.00 -8.49
C SER A 165 9.93 -12.91 -7.51
N ARG A 166 10.11 -13.49 -6.32
CA ARG A 166 9.18 -13.47 -5.19
C ARG A 166 8.63 -12.04 -5.01
N LYS A 167 7.32 -11.83 -5.22
CA LYS A 167 6.66 -10.51 -5.12
C LYS A 167 6.43 -10.07 -3.67
N TYR A 168 7.22 -10.60 -2.74
CA TYR A 168 7.14 -10.26 -1.34
C TYR A 168 8.48 -10.41 -0.63
N VAL A 169 8.67 -9.64 0.42
CA VAL A 169 9.86 -9.61 1.27
C VAL A 169 9.46 -9.27 2.70
N HIS A 170 10.08 -9.87 3.71
CA HIS A 170 9.87 -9.44 5.09
C HIS A 170 10.67 -8.17 5.36
N TYR A 171 10.12 -7.24 6.16
CA TYR A 171 10.83 -6.00 6.44
C TYR A 171 12.20 -6.23 7.07
N SER A 172 12.38 -7.26 7.89
CA SER A 172 13.69 -7.65 8.45
C SER A 172 14.73 -7.94 7.37
N GLU A 173 14.35 -8.56 6.24
CA GLU A 173 15.28 -8.86 5.14
C GLU A 173 15.73 -7.58 4.40
N LEU A 174 14.87 -6.56 4.35
CA LEU A 174 15.24 -5.26 3.75
C LEU A 174 16.26 -4.49 4.61
N GLN A 175 16.18 -4.65 5.94
CA GLN A 175 17.13 -4.01 6.86
C GLN A 175 18.53 -4.61 6.78
N GLU A 176 18.65 -5.89 6.39
CA GLU A 176 19.95 -6.58 6.25
C GLU A 176 20.64 -6.31 4.91
N SER A 177 19.90 -5.79 3.93
CA SER A 177 20.39 -5.55 2.56
C SER A 177 20.83 -4.11 2.30
N SER A 178 20.76 -3.24 3.31
CA SER A 178 20.95 -1.78 3.21
C SER A 178 22.23 -1.30 3.87
#